data_AF-A0A8S3BFC1-F1
#
_entry.id   AF-A0A8S3BFC1-F1
#
_cell.length_a   1.000
_cell.length_b   1.000
_cell.length_c   1.000
_cell.angle_alpha   90.00
_cell.angle_beta   90.00
_cell.angle_gamma   90.00
#
_symmetry.space_group_name_H-M   'P 1'
#
loop_
_entity.id
_entity.type
_entity.pdbx_description
1 polymer ?
#
loop_
_entity_poly.entity_id
_entity_poly.type
_entity_poly.pdbx_seq_one_letter_code
_entity_poly.pdbx_strand_id
1 'polypeptide(L)'
;LNGVSFKIEESQEKGDDTAVNDGKFACTRSSEIVASNGTPRGSWKSMKNCPRSTAICGFSLKIENVQHENDDTAANGAKFDCCAL
;
A
#
# COMPACT_ATOMS: atom_id res chain seq x y z
N LEU A 1 7.46 12.27 -1.73
CA LEU A 1 6.10 11.70 -1.51
C LEU A 1 5.67 12.04 -0.09
N ASN A 2 4.42 12.37 0.15
CA ASN A 2 3.92 12.72 1.48
C ASN A 2 2.62 11.99 1.85
N GLY A 3 2.18 11.03 1.04
CA GLY A 3 1.07 10.16 1.38
C GLY A 3 1.02 8.90 0.55
N VAL A 4 0.29 7.91 1.06
CA VAL A 4 0.11 6.59 0.44
C VAL A 4 -1.31 6.07 0.68
N SER A 5 -1.84 5.39 -0.33
CA SER A 5 -3.09 4.64 -0.30
C SER A 5 -2.88 3.34 -1.09
N PHE A 6 -3.44 2.24 -0.60
CA PHE A 6 -3.44 0.97 -1.31
C PHE A 6 -4.85 0.60 -1.72
N LYS A 7 -4.96 -0.07 -2.87
CA LYS A 7 -6.17 -0.79 -3.26
C LYS A 7 -6.09 -2.20 -2.73
N ILE A 8 -7.09 -2.57 -1.95
CA ILE A 8 -7.07 -3.77 -1.14
C ILE A 8 -8.45 -4.45 -1.23
N GLU A 9 -8.45 -5.77 -1.38
CA GLU A 9 -9.65 -6.60 -1.32
C GLU A 9 -9.98 -6.98 0.13
N GLU A 10 -11.26 -6.91 0.52
CA GLU A 10 -11.67 -7.26 1.89
C GLU A 10 -11.71 -8.78 2.05
N SER A 11 -11.24 -9.27 3.21
CA SER A 11 -11.19 -10.70 3.51
C SER A 11 -12.55 -11.33 3.30
N GLN A 12 -12.62 -12.31 2.39
CA GLN A 12 -13.78 -13.18 2.25
C GLN A 12 -13.62 -14.24 3.34
N GLU A 13 -14.55 -14.31 4.30
CA GLU A 13 -14.47 -14.98 5.62
C GLU A 13 -14.01 -16.47 5.68
N LYS A 14 -13.57 -17.07 4.56
CA LYS A 14 -13.03 -18.45 4.47
C LYS A 14 -11.82 -18.63 3.53
N GLY A 15 -11.10 -17.59 3.13
CA GLY A 15 -9.89 -17.76 2.32
C GLY A 15 -9.26 -16.44 1.88
N ASP A 16 -7.96 -16.34 2.13
CA ASP A 16 -6.99 -15.30 1.82
C ASP A 16 -7.04 -13.98 2.61
N ASP A 17 -5.86 -13.65 3.13
CA ASP A 17 -5.53 -12.42 3.82
C ASP A 17 -5.35 -11.31 2.78
N THR A 18 -6.30 -10.39 2.77
CA THR A 18 -6.23 -9.00 2.27
C THR A 18 -4.87 -8.60 1.67
N ALA A 19 -4.70 -8.80 0.36
CA ALA A 19 -3.49 -8.43 -0.39
C ALA A 19 -3.55 -7.02 -0.98
N VAL A 20 -2.39 -6.39 -1.17
CA VAL A 20 -2.25 -5.12 -1.91
C VAL A 20 -2.31 -5.38 -3.42
N ASN A 21 -3.36 -4.86 -4.06
CA ASN A 21 -3.61 -5.00 -5.50
C ASN A 21 -3.14 -3.80 -6.34
N ASP A 22 -2.96 -2.63 -5.71
CA ASP A 22 -2.53 -1.40 -6.36
C ASP A 22 -2.03 -0.37 -5.32
N GLY A 23 -1.23 0.60 -5.75
CA GLY A 23 -0.66 1.64 -4.91
C GLY A 23 -0.80 3.04 -5.51
N LYS A 24 -1.19 4.00 -4.66
CA LYS A 24 -1.29 5.41 -5.01
C LYS A 24 -0.52 6.26 -4.00
N PHE A 25 0.27 7.20 -4.48
CA PHE A 25 1.12 8.06 -3.66
C PHE A 25 0.80 9.53 -3.89
N ALA A 26 0.71 10.28 -2.80
CA ALA A 26 0.59 11.73 -2.84
C ALA A 26 1.98 12.39 -2.91
N CYS A 27 2.08 13.45 -3.70
CA CYS A 27 3.24 14.32 -3.81
C CYS A 27 3.06 15.58 -2.97
N THR A 28 4.18 16.16 -2.53
CA THR A 28 4.20 17.39 -1.74
C THR A 28 3.57 18.59 -2.45
N ARG A 29 3.46 18.57 -3.78
CA ARG A 29 2.83 19.60 -4.62
C ARG A 29 1.38 19.26 -5.02
N SER A 30 0.68 18.47 -4.20
CA SER A 30 -0.74 18.13 -4.39
C SER A 30 -1.08 17.37 -5.68
N SER A 31 -0.11 16.66 -6.25
CA SER A 31 -0.33 15.68 -7.32
C SER A 31 -0.34 14.26 -6.77
N GLU A 32 -0.93 13.32 -7.50
CA GLU A 32 -0.94 11.90 -7.18
C GLU A 32 -0.24 11.08 -8.26
N ILE A 33 0.42 10.01 -7.86
CA ILE A 33 1.01 9.00 -8.74
C ILE A 33 0.32 7.67 -8.43
N VAL A 34 -0.25 7.04 -9.44
CA VAL A 34 -0.88 5.70 -9.33
C VAL A 34 0.02 4.70 -10.05
N ALA A 35 0.18 3.50 -9.50
CA ALA A 35 0.95 2.45 -10.16
C ALA A 35 0.31 2.12 -11.52
N SER A 36 1.14 1.85 -12.52
CA SER A 36 0.68 1.57 -13.89
C SER A 36 0.25 0.12 -14.11
N ASN A 37 0.55 -0.77 -13.15
CA ASN A 37 0.35 -2.21 -13.23
C ASN A 37 -0.61 -2.74 -12.14
N GLY A 38 -1.44 -1.88 -11.57
CA GLY A 38 -2.45 -2.27 -10.59
C GLY A 38 -3.60 -3.06 -11.19
N THR A 39 -4.30 -3.83 -10.36
CA THR A 39 -5.50 -4.58 -10.77
C THR A 39 -6.78 -3.78 -10.48
N PRO A 40 -7.92 -4.08 -11.15
CA PRO A 40 -9.20 -3.46 -10.83
C PRO A 40 -9.85 -4.01 -9.54
N ARG A 41 -9.27 -5.04 -8.89
CA ARG A 41 -9.87 -5.71 -7.74
C ARG A 41 -9.65 -4.94 -6.43
N GLY A 42 -10.62 -5.02 -5.54
CA GLY A 42 -10.61 -4.35 -4.24
C GLY A 42 -11.01 -2.87 -4.29
N SER A 43 -10.79 -2.17 -3.19
CA SER A 43 -11.14 -0.75 -3.03
C SER A 43 -9.96 0.04 -2.48
N TRP A 44 -9.83 1.29 -2.92
CA TRP A 44 -8.83 2.21 -2.37
C TRP A 44 -9.15 2.49 -0.90
N LYS A 45 -8.19 2.20 -0.02
CA LYS A 45 -8.29 2.60 1.39
C LYS A 45 -7.95 4.09 1.54
N SER A 46 -8.36 4.69 2.66
CA SER A 46 -8.12 6.11 2.92
C SER A 46 -6.63 6.47 2.82
N MET A 47 -6.33 7.60 2.18
CA MET A 47 -4.97 8.12 2.07
C MET A 47 -4.39 8.36 3.47
N LYS A 48 -3.20 7.82 3.73
CA LYS A 48 -2.40 8.10 4.91
C LYS A 48 -1.31 9.10 4.53
N ASN A 49 -1.37 10.29 5.12
CA ASN A 49 -0.41 11.36 4.87
C ASN A 49 0.62 11.45 5.98
N CYS A 50 1.85 11.80 5.62
CA CYS A 50 2.86 12.25 6.55
C CYS A 50 2.42 13.58 7.21
N PRO A 51 2.90 13.88 8.43
CA PRO A 51 2.71 15.18 9.07
C PRO A 51 3.16 16.36 8.20
N ARG A 52 2.70 17.58 8.53
CA ARG A 52 3.14 18.80 7.83
C ARG A 52 4.67 18.92 7.84
N SER A 53 5.23 19.44 6.75
CA SER A 53 6.67 19.63 6.55
C SER A 53 7.52 18.36 6.63
N THR A 54 6.92 17.20 6.36
CA THR A 54 7.63 15.91 6.27
C THR A 54 7.30 15.17 4.97
N ALA A 55 8.18 14.25 4.59
CA ALA A 55 8.00 13.36 3.45
C ALA A 55 8.38 11.93 3.82
N ILE A 56 7.87 10.98 3.05
CA ILE A 56 8.25 9.58 3.13
C ILE A 56 9.75 9.49 2.84
N CYS A 57 10.49 8.93 3.79
CA CYS A 57 11.95 8.72 3.71
C CYS A 57 12.34 7.23 3.82
N GLY A 58 11.39 6.37 4.18
CA GLY A 58 11.61 4.93 4.30
C GLY A 58 10.30 4.16 4.27
N PHE A 59 10.39 2.87 3.97
CA PHE A 59 9.25 1.96 4.05
C PHE A 59 9.70 0.55 4.45
N SER A 60 8.76 -0.22 4.98
CA SER A 60 8.93 -1.65 5.25
C SER A 60 7.66 -2.36 4.80
N LEU A 61 7.82 -3.47 4.10
CA LEU A 61 6.71 -4.32 3.69
C LEU A 61 6.61 -5.51 4.62
N LYS A 62 5.37 -5.90 4.93
CA LYS A 62 5.05 -7.20 5.48
C LYS A 62 4.67 -8.09 4.30
N ILE A 63 5.44 -9.16 4.12
CA ILE A 63 5.24 -10.16 3.07
C ILE A 63 4.80 -11.44 3.77
N GLU A 64 3.81 -12.14 3.22
CA GLU A 64 3.44 -13.45 3.72
C GLU A 64 4.49 -14.49 3.35
N ASN A 65 4.72 -15.44 4.26
CA ASN A 65 5.59 -16.57 3.97
C ASN A 65 4.94 -17.44 2.90
N VAL A 66 5.75 -17.94 1.97
CA VAL A 66 5.39 -18.93 0.95
C VAL A 66 4.55 -20.04 1.59
N GLN A 67 3.27 -20.13 1.26
CA GLN A 67 2.43 -21.27 1.60
C GLN A 67 2.26 -22.11 0.35
N HIS A 68 2.91 -23.28 0.34
CA HIS A 68 2.90 -24.21 -0.78
C HIS A 68 1.49 -24.32 -1.42
N GLU A 69 1.42 -23.91 -2.68
CA GLU A 69 0.32 -24.03 -3.66
C GLU A 69 -0.62 -22.83 -3.91
N ASN A 70 -0.51 -21.67 -3.24
CA ASN A 70 -1.26 -20.45 -3.62
C ASN A 70 -0.54 -19.13 -3.27
N ASP A 71 -0.71 -18.11 -4.13
CA ASP A 71 -0.18 -16.72 -4.06
C ASP A 71 1.05 -16.52 -3.16
N ASP A 72 2.18 -17.11 -3.58
CA ASP A 72 3.37 -17.33 -2.76
C ASP A 72 4.14 -16.07 -2.32
N THR A 73 3.74 -14.85 -2.67
CA THR A 73 4.43 -13.61 -2.24
C THR A 73 3.55 -12.35 -2.36
N ALA A 74 2.47 -12.26 -1.58
CA ALA A 74 1.67 -11.04 -1.51
C ALA A 74 2.14 -10.10 -0.39
N ALA A 75 2.19 -8.80 -0.66
CA ALA A 75 2.33 -7.79 0.38
C ALA A 75 0.98 -7.62 1.10
N ASN A 76 0.91 -8.03 2.37
CA ASN A 76 -0.29 -7.91 3.21
C ASN A 76 -0.22 -6.71 4.16
N GLY A 77 0.89 -5.96 4.16
CA GLY A 77 1.04 -4.76 4.96
C GLY A 77 2.23 -3.92 4.55
N ALA A 78 2.17 -2.63 4.86
CA ALA A 78 3.30 -1.73 4.71
C ALA A 78 3.31 -0.68 5.81
N LYS A 79 4.52 -0.33 6.24
CA LYS A 79 4.79 0.82 7.10
C LYS A 79 5.61 1.83 6.31
N PHE A 80 5.29 3.10 6.45
CA PHE A 80 6.05 4.20 5.87
C PHE A 80 6.56 5.11 6.98
N ASP A 81 7.83 5.48 6.90
CA ASP A 81 8.46 6.41 7.82
C ASP A 81 8.51 7.80 7.19
N CYS A 82 8.18 8.82 7.98
CA CYS A 82 8.17 10.21 7.57
C CYS A 82 9.32 10.96 8.23
N CYS A 83 10.11 11.68 7.45
CA CYS A 83 11.22 12.52 7.90
C CYS A 83 10.98 13.98 7.52
N ALA A 84 11.62 14.91 8.26
CA ALA A 84 11.60 16.32 7.91
C ALA A 84 12.10 16.55 6.47
N LEU A 85 11.44 17.47 5.76
CA LEU A 85 11.82 17.95 4.42
C LEU A 85 13.08 18.83 4.46
#